data_AF-A0AA42YAF0-F1
#
_entry.id   AF-A0AA42YAF0-F1
#
_cell.length_a   1.000
_cell.length_b   1.000
_cell.length_c   1.000
_cell.angle_alpha   90.00
_cell.angle_beta   90.00
_cell.angle_gamma   90.00
#
_symmetry.space_group_name_H-M   'P 1'
#
loop_
_entity.id
_entity.type
_entity.pdbx_description
1 polymer ?
#
loop_
_entity_poly.entity_id
_entity_poly.type
_entity_poly.pdbx_seq_one_letter_code
_entity_poly.pdbx_strand_id
1 'polypeptide(L)'
;EVPTVAESGYPGFEAMQWYALVVPGATPKRVVARIHKDSVKALQSADVRASMERLGLQQEPSTPEGLVARIKKETAKWAALIKDAGIRLQ
;
A
#
# COMPACT_ATOMS: atom_id res chain seq x y z
N GLU A 1 -18.26 13.18 -11.21
CA GLU A 1 -16.95 12.98 -10.57
C GLU A 1 -17.03 13.52 -9.15
N VAL A 2 -16.48 12.83 -8.17
CA VAL A 2 -16.50 13.26 -6.76
C VAL A 2 -15.12 13.85 -6.45
N PRO A 3 -15.01 15.12 -6.01
CA PRO A 3 -13.71 15.74 -5.76
C PRO A 3 -12.98 15.04 -4.61
N THR A 4 -11.66 14.98 -4.71
CA THR A 4 -10.81 14.58 -3.59
C THR A 4 -10.90 15.60 -2.46
N VAL A 5 -10.51 15.20 -1.24
CA VAL A 5 -10.43 16.13 -0.10
C VAL A 5 -9.40 17.23 -0.37
N ALA A 6 -8.32 16.90 -1.08
CA ALA A 6 -7.31 17.88 -1.46
C ALA A 6 -7.88 18.99 -2.36
N GLU A 7 -8.70 18.63 -3.34
CA GLU A 7 -9.41 19.57 -4.23
C GLU A 7 -10.51 20.35 -3.50
N SER A 8 -10.97 19.86 -2.36
CA SER A 8 -12.03 20.47 -1.55
C SER A 8 -11.53 21.52 -0.55
N GLY A 9 -10.27 21.96 -0.67
CA GLY A 9 -9.71 23.02 0.17
C GLY A 9 -8.69 22.57 1.22
N TYR A 10 -8.22 21.32 1.16
CA TYR A 10 -7.19 20.79 2.06
C TYR A 10 -5.95 20.28 1.31
N PRO A 11 -5.12 21.18 0.73
CA PRO A 11 -3.96 20.79 -0.06
C PRO A 11 -3.04 19.81 0.69
N GLY A 12 -2.61 18.74 0.01
CA GLY A 12 -1.75 17.71 0.58
C GLY A 12 -2.49 16.67 1.45
N PHE A 13 -3.81 16.78 1.62
CA PHE A 13 -4.59 15.73 2.26
C PHE A 13 -4.63 14.49 1.37
N GLU A 14 -4.04 13.40 1.88
CA GLU A 14 -4.07 12.10 1.23
C GLU A 14 -4.16 11.01 2.31
N ALA A 15 -5.23 10.20 2.25
CA ALA A 15 -5.47 9.07 3.13
C ALA A 15 -5.96 7.88 2.31
N MET A 16 -5.11 7.38 1.42
CA MET A 16 -5.42 6.23 0.58
C MET A 16 -5.07 4.93 1.31
N GLN A 17 -6.05 4.04 1.43
CA GLN A 17 -5.81 2.69 1.92
C GLN A 17 -5.06 1.88 0.86
N TRP A 18 -4.06 1.10 1.30
CA TRP A 18 -3.29 0.22 0.43
C TRP A 18 -3.11 -1.15 1.08
N TYR A 19 -2.82 -2.14 0.23
CA TYR A 19 -2.60 -3.53 0.63
C TYR A 19 -1.23 -3.99 0.14
N ALA A 20 -0.62 -4.91 0.89
CA ALA A 20 0.62 -5.54 0.48
C ALA A 20 0.71 -6.98 0.97
N LEU A 21 1.51 -7.77 0.25
CA LEU A 21 1.92 -9.10 0.68
C LEU A 21 3.22 -8.99 1.48
N VAL A 22 3.22 -9.57 2.68
CA VAL A 22 4.37 -9.61 3.59
C VAL A 22 4.71 -11.04 3.96
N VAL A 23 5.97 -11.29 4.26
CA VAL A 23 6.50 -12.60 4.67
C VAL A 23 7.32 -12.44 5.96
N PRO A 24 7.56 -13.52 6.72
CA PRO A 24 8.44 -13.47 7.88
C PRO A 24 9.82 -12.88 7.55
N GLY A 25 10.38 -12.05 8.42
CA GLY A 25 11.63 -11.33 8.15
C GLY A 25 12.85 -12.22 7.87
N ALA A 26 12.84 -13.47 8.36
CA ALA A 26 13.90 -14.45 8.12
C ALA A 26 13.76 -15.19 6.76
N THR A 27 12.77 -14.85 5.94
CA THR A 27 12.55 -15.51 4.64
C THR A 27 13.75 -15.29 3.71
N PRO A 28 14.33 -16.36 3.11
CA PRO A 28 15.47 -16.21 2.22
C PRO A 28 15.18 -15.32 1.01
N LYS A 29 16.14 -14.45 0.63
CA LYS A 29 16.00 -13.50 -0.49
C LYS A 29 15.52 -14.14 -1.80
N ARG A 30 16.00 -15.35 -2.12
CA ARG A 30 15.56 -16.10 -3.31
C ARG A 30 14.07 -16.43 -3.31
N VAL A 31 13.50 -16.70 -2.14
CA VAL A 31 12.08 -16.99 -1.97
C VAL A 31 11.27 -15.71 -2.11
N VAL A 32 11.73 -14.61 -1.50
CA VAL A 32 11.12 -13.28 -1.67
C VAL A 32 11.08 -12.86 -3.15
N ALA A 33 12.20 -13.02 -3.86
CA ALA A 33 12.29 -12.69 -5.28
C ALA A 33 11.31 -13.52 -6.13
N ARG A 34 11.16 -14.81 -5.82
CA ARG A 34 10.18 -15.67 -6.50
C ARG A 34 8.74 -15.23 -6.22
N ILE A 35 8.38 -15.01 -4.95
CA ILE A 35 7.03 -14.54 -4.57
C ILE A 35 6.71 -13.22 -5.27
N HIS A 36 7.65 -12.28 -5.27
CA HIS A 36 7.49 -10.99 -5.94
C HIS A 36 7.22 -11.17 -7.45
N LYS A 37 8.06 -11.96 -8.14
CA LYS A 37 7.90 -12.26 -9.57
C LYS A 37 6.53 -12.88 -9.88
N ASP A 38 6.13 -13.89 -9.10
CA ASP A 38 4.87 -14.60 -9.32
C ASP A 38 3.67 -13.69 -9.02
N SER A 39 3.76 -12.84 -8.00
CA SER A 39 2.73 -11.84 -7.65
C SER A 39 2.54 -10.80 -8.76
N VAL A 40 3.63 -10.24 -9.29
CA VAL A 40 3.56 -9.27 -10.40
C VAL A 40 2.92 -9.92 -11.63
N LYS A 41 3.27 -11.18 -11.93
CA LYS A 41 2.65 -11.92 -13.02
C LYS A 41 1.14 -12.13 -12.80
N ALA A 42 0.73 -12.47 -11.57
CA ALA A 42 -0.69 -12.62 -11.23
C ALA A 42 -1.46 -11.31 -11.42
N LEU A 43 -0.91 -10.16 -11.00
CA LEU A 43 -1.53 -8.85 -11.21
C LEU A 43 -1.70 -8.49 -12.69
N GLN A 44 -0.93 -9.10 -13.60
CA GLN A 44 -1.09 -8.89 -15.03
C GLN A 44 -2.22 -9.71 -15.66
N SER A 45 -2.79 -10.69 -14.94
CA SER A 45 -3.88 -11.52 -15.46
C SER A 45 -5.22 -10.77 -15.49
N ALA A 46 -5.98 -10.95 -16.57
CA ALA A 46 -7.20 -10.16 -16.82
C ALA A 46 -8.29 -10.37 -15.76
N ASP A 47 -8.41 -11.59 -15.24
CA ASP A 47 -9.33 -11.96 -14.18
C ASP A 47 -8.99 -11.28 -12.84
N VAL A 48 -7.71 -11.24 -12.47
CA VAL A 48 -7.26 -10.52 -11.27
C VAL A 48 -7.48 -9.02 -11.44
N ARG A 49 -7.14 -8.44 -12.60
CA ARG A 49 -7.36 -7.02 -12.87
C ARG A 49 -8.83 -6.63 -12.75
N ALA A 50 -9.70 -7.36 -13.43
CA ALA A 50 -11.14 -7.12 -13.40
C ALA A 50 -11.73 -7.30 -12.00
N SER A 51 -11.16 -8.17 -11.17
CA SER A 51 -11.60 -8.34 -9.79
C SER A 51 -11.14 -7.19 -8.90
N MET A 52 -9.92 -6.69 -9.06
CA MET A 52 -9.42 -5.52 -8.33
C MET A 52 -10.16 -4.25 -8.68
N GLU A 53 -10.41 -4.01 -9.97
CA GLU A 53 -11.19 -2.85 -10.43
C GLU A 53 -12.61 -2.84 -9.85
N ARG A 54 -13.27 -4.01 -9.78
CA ARG A 54 -14.58 -4.15 -9.14
C ARG A 54 -14.57 -3.82 -7.65
N LEU A 55 -13.44 -4.01 -6.98
CA LEU A 55 -13.24 -3.64 -5.57
C LEU A 55 -12.76 -2.19 -5.40
N GLY A 56 -12.63 -1.42 -6.49
CA GLY A 56 -12.06 -0.06 -6.46
C GLY A 56 -10.55 -0.05 -6.13
N LEU A 57 -9.87 -1.18 -6.27
CA LEU A 57 -8.44 -1.31 -5.99
C LEU A 57 -7.64 -1.01 -7.25
N GLN A 58 -6.68 -0.09 -7.12
CA GLN A 58 -5.69 0.18 -8.14
C GLN A 58 -4.43 -0.64 -7.85
N GLN A 59 -3.88 -1.26 -8.90
CA GLN A 59 -2.66 -2.03 -8.79
C GLN A 59 -1.46 -1.10 -8.86
N GLU A 60 -0.60 -1.22 -7.86
CA GLU A 60 0.66 -0.47 -7.79
C GLU A 60 1.82 -1.44 -7.58
N PRO A 61 2.22 -2.21 -8.63
CA PRO A 61 3.36 -3.10 -8.51
C PRO A 61 4.64 -2.28 -8.25
N SER A 62 5.36 -2.66 -7.20
CA SER A 62 6.63 -2.06 -6.79
C SER A 62 7.69 -3.14 -6.54
N THR A 63 8.90 -2.78 -6.13
CA THR A 63 9.93 -3.73 -5.69
C THR A 63 9.78 -4.08 -4.21
N PRO A 64 10.35 -5.21 -3.73
CA PRO A 64 10.40 -5.51 -2.30
C PRO A 64 10.99 -4.37 -1.46
N GLU A 65 12.06 -3.74 -1.95
CA GLU A 65 12.70 -2.59 -1.31
C GLU A 65 11.80 -1.35 -1.33
N GLY A 66 11.08 -1.13 -2.43
CA GLY A 66 10.09 -0.05 -2.57
C GLY A 66 8.94 -0.20 -1.57
N LEU A 67 8.45 -1.42 -1.37
CA LEU A 67 7.44 -1.71 -0.34
C LEU A 67 7.96 -1.41 1.07
N VAL A 68 9.21 -1.78 1.38
CA VAL A 68 9.84 -1.45 2.68
C VAL A 68 9.91 0.07 2.88
N ALA A 69 10.29 0.82 1.84
CA ALA A 69 10.34 2.28 1.90
C ALA A 69 8.94 2.87 2.16
N ARG A 70 7.90 2.36 1.49
CA ARG A 70 6.51 2.78 1.70
C ARG A 70 6.06 2.52 3.13
N ILE A 71 6.28 1.31 3.65
CA ILE A 71 5.92 0.96 5.04
C ILE A 71 6.58 1.95 6.01
N LYS A 72 7.89 2.22 5.88
CA LYS A 72 8.59 3.18 6.75
C LYS A 72 8.00 4.58 6.68
N LYS A 73 7.72 5.08 5.47
CA LYS A 73 7.12 6.41 5.24
C LYS A 73 5.73 6.51 5.88
N GLU A 74 4.87 5.52 5.64
CA GLU A 74 3.51 5.47 6.16
C GLU A 74 3.52 5.36 7.69
N THR A 75 4.32 4.45 8.25
CA THR A 75 4.46 4.32 9.72
C THR A 75 4.89 5.64 10.36
N ALA A 76 5.87 6.34 9.79
CA ALA A 76 6.31 7.63 10.33
C ALA A 76 5.21 8.70 10.26
N LYS A 77 4.51 8.81 9.12
CA LYS A 77 3.39 9.73 8.91
C LYS A 77 2.27 9.49 9.93
N TRP A 78 1.81 8.24 10.07
CA TRP A 78 0.70 7.91 10.95
C TRP A 78 1.09 7.98 12.43
N ALA A 79 2.32 7.61 12.80
CA ALA A 79 2.81 7.76 14.17
C ALA A 79 2.85 9.23 14.62
N ALA A 80 3.30 10.14 13.75
CA ALA A 80 3.27 11.57 14.02
C ALA A 80 1.84 12.07 14.24
N LEU A 81 0.91 11.73 13.33
CA LEU A 81 -0.50 12.10 13.45
C LEU A 81 -1.15 11.59 14.75
N ILE A 82 -0.95 10.31 15.08
CA ILE A 82 -1.50 9.68 16.29
C ILE A 82 -1.02 10.43 17.54
N LYS A 83 0.26 10.78 17.59
CA LYS A 83 0.86 11.52 18.70
C LYS A 83 0.26 12.93 18.81
N ASP A 84 0.19 13.66 17.71
CA ASP A 84 -0.29 15.04 17.68
C ASP A 84 -1.77 15.13 18.04
N ALA A 85 -2.57 14.15 17.62
CA ALA A 85 -4.00 14.06 17.91
C ALA A 85 -4.33 13.41 19.27
N GLY A 86 -3.33 12.91 20.02
CA GLY A 86 -3.54 12.27 21.31
C GLY A 86 -4.35 10.97 21.25
N ILE A 87 -4.36 10.29 20.11
CA ILE A 87 -5.15 9.07 19.88
C ILE A 87 -4.52 7.90 20.65
N ARG A 88 -5.35 7.11 21.34
CA ARG A 88 -4.94 5.91 22.08
C ARG A 88 -5.72 4.71 21.58
N LEU A 89 -5.05 3.55 21.48
CA LEU A 89 -5.75 2.28 21.32
C LEU A 89 -6.56 2.03 22.60
N GLN A 90 -7.82 1.59 22.43
CA GLN A 90 -8.67 1.15 23.54
C GLN A 90 -8.30 -0.26 23.97
#